data_AF-A0A227J234-F1
#
_entry.id   AF-A0A227J234-F1
#
_cell.length_a   1.000
_cell.length_b   1.000
_cell.length_c   1.000
_cell.angle_alpha   90.00
_cell.angle_beta   90.00
_cell.angle_gamma   90.00
#
_symmetry.space_group_name_H-M   'P 1'
#
loop_
_entity.id
_entity.type
_entity.pdbx_description
1 polymer ?
#
loop_
_entity_poly.entity_id
_entity_poly.type
_entity_poly.pdbx_seq_one_letter_code
_entity_poly.pdbx_strand_id
1 'polypeptide(L)'
;VLSLVVMVVLAQLSPRTYESLAPLMFVAGVVLLFGVLFFGEASKGAQRWLNLGFVRFQPSELLKLAVPLMVARYIGRQPLPPTFRTLIVALIM
;
A
#
# COMPACT_ATOMS: atom_id res chain seq x y z
N VAL A 1 21.61 7.43 -3.48
CA VAL A 1 22.31 6.47 -2.60
C VAL A 1 21.34 5.82 -1.63
N LEU A 2 20.62 6.57 -0.77
CA LEU A 2 19.66 6.01 0.19
C LEU A 2 18.62 5.06 -0.43
N SER A 3 17.92 5.49 -1.49
CA SER A 3 16.91 4.65 -2.16
C SER A 3 17.48 3.36 -2.75
N LEU A 4 18.74 3.38 -3.19
CA LEU A 4 19.42 2.21 -3.75
C LEU A 4 19.77 1.21 -2.65
N VAL A 5 20.23 1.69 -1.49
CA VAL A 5 20.47 0.85 -0.30
C VAL A 5 19.16 0.22 0.17
N VAL A 6 18.09 1.01 0.27
CA VAL A 6 16.75 0.50 0.65
C VAL A 6 16.27 -0.57 -0.33
N MET A 7 16.43 -0.34 -1.64
CA MET A 7 16.08 -1.33 -2.66
C MET A 7 16.84 -2.64 -2.48
N VAL A 8 18.17 -2.59 -2.30
CA VAL A 8 19.00 -3.80 -2.13
C VAL A 8 18.60 -4.58 -0.87
N VAL A 9 18.30 -3.88 0.23
CA VAL A 9 17.84 -4.51 1.48
C VAL A 9 16.48 -5.17 1.29
N LEU A 10 15.52 -4.46 0.70
CA LEU A 10 14.18 -5.00 0.43
C LEU A 10 14.24 -6.19 -0.54
N ALA A 11 15.15 -6.17 -1.51
CA ALA A 11 15.34 -7.29 -2.44
C ALA A 11 15.80 -8.59 -1.75
N GLN A 12 16.37 -8.53 -0.55
CA GLN A 12 16.75 -9.73 0.21
C GLN A 12 15.55 -10.39 0.92
N LEU A 13 14.41 -9.70 1.03
CA LEU A 13 13.23 -10.23 1.71
C LEU A 13 12.48 -11.23 0.83
N SER A 14 12.00 -12.32 1.42
CA SER A 14 11.27 -13.35 0.69
C SER A 14 9.91 -12.85 0.20
N PRO A 15 9.40 -13.33 -0.96
CA PRO A 15 8.04 -13.03 -1.42
C PRO A 15 6.94 -13.34 -0.39
N ARG A 16 7.15 -14.38 0.43
CA ARG A 16 6.21 -14.77 1.50
C ARG A 16 6.09 -13.70 2.58
N THR A 17 7.17 -12.98 2.87
CA THR A 17 7.18 -11.86 3.81
C THR A 17 6.27 -10.75 3.30
N TYR A 18 6.40 -10.37 2.03
CA TYR A 18 5.54 -9.38 1.39
C TYR A 18 4.08 -9.79 1.37
N GLU A 19 3.79 -11.06 1.06
CA GLU A 19 2.43 -11.60 1.13
C GLU A 19 1.85 -11.50 2.55
N SER A 20 2.62 -11.83 3.59
CA SER A 20 2.15 -11.74 4.97
C SER A 20 1.89 -10.29 5.41
N LEU A 21 2.68 -9.34 4.91
CA LEU A 21 2.62 -7.92 5.27
C LEU A 21 1.56 -7.15 4.47
N ALA A 22 1.13 -7.67 3.32
CA ALA A 22 0.21 -6.99 2.41
C ALA A 22 -1.09 -6.47 3.09
N PRO A 23 -1.80 -7.24 3.94
CA PRO A 23 -3.00 -6.74 4.61
C PRO A 23 -2.70 -5.55 5.54
N LEU A 24 -1.57 -5.61 6.26
CA LEU A 24 -1.17 -4.53 7.16
C LEU A 24 -0.82 -3.27 6.38
N MET A 25 -0.03 -3.40 5.31
CA MET A 25 0.32 -2.26 4.45
C MET A 25 -0.90 -1.61 3.81
N PHE A 26 -1.87 -2.43 3.38
CA PHE A 26 -3.11 -1.95 2.78
C PHE A 26 -3.96 -1.18 3.80
N VAL A 27 -4.27 -1.79 4.94
CA VAL A 27 -5.08 -1.15 5.99
C VAL A 27 -4.39 0.12 6.52
N ALA A 28 -3.07 0.05 6.78
CA ALA A 28 -2.32 1.22 7.23
C ALA A 28 -2.34 2.35 6.18
N GLY A 29 -2.17 2.03 4.90
CA GLY A 29 -2.23 3.05 3.84
C GLY A 29 -3.61 3.67 3.68
N VAL A 30 -4.69 2.88 3.79
CA VAL A 30 -6.07 3.38 3.78
C VAL A 30 -6.31 4.30 4.98
N VAL A 31 -5.90 3.89 6.19
CA VAL A 31 -5.99 4.72 7.40
C VAL A 31 -5.22 6.03 7.24
N LEU A 32 -4.02 5.98 6.65
CA LEU A 32 -3.23 7.18 6.38
C LEU A 32 -3.87 8.09 5.33
N LEU A 33 -4.57 7.55 4.33
CA LEU A 33 -5.36 8.36 3.39
C LEU A 33 -6.51 9.08 4.11
N PHE A 34 -7.23 8.41 5.01
CA PHE A 34 -8.19 9.10 5.88
C PHE A 34 -7.50 10.18 6.72
N GLY A 35 -6.31 9.87 7.27
CA GLY A 35 -5.48 10.84 7.98
C GLY A 35 -5.16 12.09 7.16
N VAL A 36 -4.86 11.95 5.85
CA VAL A 36 -4.64 13.09 4.95
C VAL A 36 -5.86 13.98 4.88
N LEU A 37 -7.09 13.47 4.96
CA LEU A 37 -8.29 14.31 4.90
C LEU A 37 -8.41 15.27 6.10
N PHE A 38 -7.98 14.83 7.28
CA PHE A 38 -8.09 15.62 8.51
C PHE A 38 -6.84 16.45 8.82
N PHE A 39 -5.65 15.91 8.53
CA PHE A 39 -4.36 16.47 8.96
C PHE A 39 -3.40 16.74 7.78
N GLY A 40 -3.89 16.60 6.55
CA GLY A 40 -3.07 16.80 5.37
C GLY A 40 -2.73 18.27 5.15
N GLU A 41 -1.48 18.54 4.79
CA GLU A 41 -1.06 19.85 4.33
C GLU A 41 -1.43 20.02 2.85
N ALA A 42 -2.07 21.14 2.54
CA ALA A 42 -2.31 21.55 1.17
C ALA A 42 -0.99 22.05 0.55
N SER A 43 -0.54 21.37 -0.49
CA SER A 43 0.60 21.82 -1.31
C SER A 43 0.14 21.99 -2.75
N LYS A 44 0.38 23.17 -3.34
CA LYS A 44 -0.01 23.50 -4.72
C LYS A 44 -1.50 23.23 -5.02
N GLY A 45 -2.39 23.56 -4.07
CA GLY A 45 -3.85 23.44 -4.23
C GLY A 45 -4.43 22.03 -4.02
N ALA A 46 -3.62 21.04 -3.59
CA ALA A 46 -4.11 19.70 -3.27
C ALA A 46 -3.57 19.19 -1.92
N GLN A 47 -4.44 18.58 -1.13
CA GLN A 47 -4.11 17.98 0.17
C GLN A 47 -3.64 16.54 -0.04
N ARG A 48 -2.31 16.33 -0.04
CA ARG A 48 -1.69 15.03 -0.39
C ARG A 48 -0.64 14.55 0.60
N TRP A 49 -0.08 15.48 1.37
CA TRP A 49 1.07 15.21 2.22
C TRP A 49 0.65 15.26 3.68
N LEU A 50 1.08 14.27 4.45
CA LEU A 50 1.04 14.32 5.90
C LEU A 50 2.39 14.80 6.40
N ASN A 51 2.39 15.90 7.14
CA ASN A 51 3.58 16.35 7.84
C ASN A 51 3.60 15.73 9.25
N LEU A 52 4.51 14.79 9.46
CA LEU A 52 4.71 14.12 10.75
C LEU A 52 5.69 14.89 11.65
N GLY A 53 6.01 16.15 11.31
CA GLY A 53 6.92 17.03 12.04
C GLY A 53 8.39 16.89 11.61
N PHE A 54 8.86 15.66 11.40
CA PHE A 54 10.23 15.37 10.95
C PHE A 54 10.30 14.89 9.50
N VAL A 55 9.20 14.34 8.97
CA VAL A 55 9.11 13.85 7.60
C VAL A 55 7.75 14.18 7.00
N ARG A 56 7.76 14.50 5.71
CA ARG A 56 6.54 14.57 4.91
C ARG A 56 6.31 13.22 4.25
N PHE A 57 5.22 12.58 4.62
CA PHE A 57 4.86 11.27 4.10
C PHE A 57 3.65 11.39 3.17
N GLN A 58 3.71 10.73 2.02
CA GLN A 58 2.63 10.70 1.05
C GLN A 58 1.98 9.31 1.04
N PRO A 59 0.79 9.12 1.64
CA PRO A 59 0.19 7.79 1.79
C PRO A 59 -0.10 7.09 0.46
N SER A 60 -0.35 7.85 -0.60
CA SER A 60 -0.57 7.26 -1.93
C SER A 60 0.64 6.51 -2.47
N GLU A 61 1.87 6.86 -2.08
CA GLU A 61 3.07 6.11 -2.49
C GLU A 61 3.12 4.71 -1.85
N LEU A 62 2.64 4.58 -0.61
CA LEU A 62 2.50 3.29 0.05
C LEU A 62 1.44 2.42 -0.64
N LEU A 63 0.28 3.01 -0.97
CA LEU A 63 -0.81 2.24 -1.59
C LEU A 63 -0.51 1.75 -3.00
N LYS A 64 0.33 2.45 -3.77
CA LYS A 64 0.81 1.94 -5.08
C LYS A 64 1.48 0.57 -4.97
N LEU A 65 2.09 0.26 -3.83
CA LEU A 65 2.70 -1.04 -3.55
C LEU A 65 1.74 -1.97 -2.81
N ALA A 66 1.00 -1.46 -1.83
CA ALA A 66 0.15 -2.27 -0.97
C ALA A 66 -1.06 -2.88 -1.72
N VAL A 67 -1.68 -2.14 -2.65
CA VAL A 67 -2.89 -2.60 -3.36
C VAL A 67 -2.58 -3.81 -4.24
N PRO A 68 -1.58 -3.79 -5.16
CA PRO A 68 -1.25 -4.99 -5.95
C PRO A 68 -0.84 -6.19 -5.10
N LEU A 69 -0.10 -5.96 -4.00
CA LEU A 69 0.27 -7.04 -3.08
C LEU A 69 -0.95 -7.65 -2.38
N MET A 70 -1.91 -6.83 -1.96
CA MET A 70 -3.13 -7.30 -1.30
C MET A 70 -4.02 -8.07 -2.26
N VAL A 71 -4.19 -7.56 -3.49
CA VAL A 71 -4.93 -8.24 -4.56
C VAL A 71 -4.29 -9.57 -4.92
N ALA A 72 -2.96 -9.60 -5.11
CA ALA A 72 -2.22 -10.82 -5.43
C ALA A 72 -2.37 -11.87 -4.32
N ARG A 73 -2.24 -11.47 -3.05
CA ARG A 73 -2.49 -12.35 -1.91
C ARG A 73 -3.93 -12.85 -1.86
N TYR A 74 -4.92 -11.97 -2.08
CA TYR A 74 -6.33 -12.31 -1.99
C TYR A 74 -6.74 -13.32 -3.06
N ILE A 75 -6.33 -13.09 -4.32
CA ILE A 75 -6.60 -14.01 -5.43
C ILE A 75 -5.80 -15.30 -5.28
N GLY A 76 -4.53 -15.21 -4.88
CA GLY A 76 -3.64 -16.37 -4.74
C GLY A 76 -4.07 -17.38 -3.68
N ARG A 77 -4.98 -17.00 -2.76
CA ARG A 77 -5.56 -17.89 -1.75
C ARG A 77 -6.89 -18.53 -2.17
N GLN A 78 -7.37 -18.26 -3.37
CA GLN A 78 -8.64 -18.80 -3.87
C GLN A 78 -8.41 -19.94 -4.85
N PRO A 79 -9.35 -20.90 -4.92
CA PRO A 79 -9.27 -21.98 -5.89
C PRO A 79 -9.33 -21.42 -7.32
N LEU A 80 -8.60 -22.07 -8.22
CA LEU A 80 -8.64 -21.76 -9.65
C LEU A 80 -9.72 -22.62 -10.33
N PRO A 81 -10.50 -22.06 -11.28
CA PRO A 81 -10.49 -20.66 -11.72
C PRO A 81 -11.18 -19.71 -10.71
N PRO A 82 -10.74 -18.43 -10.61
CA PRO A 82 -11.34 -17.47 -9.69
C PRO A 82 -12.80 -17.20 -10.05
N THR A 83 -13.65 -17.16 -9.04
CA THR A 83 -15.09 -16.90 -9.24
C THR A 83 -15.36 -15.43 -9.58
N PHE A 84 -16.51 -15.12 -10.17
CA PHE A 84 -16.89 -13.73 -10.44
C PHE A 84 -16.91 -12.85 -9.17
N ARG A 85 -17.27 -13.43 -8.01
CA ARG A 85 -17.21 -12.74 -6.71
C ARG A 85 -15.77 -12.38 -6.33
N THR A 86 -14.82 -13.28 -6.56
CA THR A 86 -13.39 -13.04 -6.36
C THR A 86 -12.90 -11.83 -7.15
N LEU A 87 -13.32 -11.74 -8.41
CA LEU A 87 -12.93 -10.66 -9.31
C LEU A 87 -13.53 -9.32 -8.86
N ILE A 88 -14.80 -9.29 -8.44
CA ILE A 88 -15.43 -8.07 -7.91
C ILE A 88 -14.71 -7.59 -6.65
N VAL A 89 -14.43 -8.47 -5.70
CA VAL A 89 -13.74 -8.07 -4.47
C VAL A 89 -12.34 -7.55 -4.78
N ALA A 90 -11.61 -8.21 -5.68
CA ALA A 90 -10.28 -7.77 -6.11
C ALA A 90 -10.30 -6.41 -6.84
N LEU A 91 -11.39 -6.07 -7.52
CA LEU A 91 -11.57 -4.78 -8.19
C LEU A 91 -11.90 -3.64 -7.22
N ILE A 92 -12.62 -3.93 -6.14
CA ILE A 92 -13.02 -2.94 -5.13
C ILE A 92 -11.87 -2.61 -4.16
N MET A 93 -10.96 -3.56 -3.93
CA MET A 93 -9.74 -3.37 -3.13
C MET A 93 -8.79 -2.36 -3.78
#